data_AF-A0A7Y4W4U7-F1
#
_entry.id   AF-A0A7Y4W4U7-F1
#
_cell.length_a   1.000
_cell.length_b   1.000
_cell.length_c   1.000
_cell.angle_alpha   90.00
_cell.angle_beta   90.00
_cell.angle_gamma   90.00
#
_symmetry.space_group_name_H-M   'P 1'
#
loop_
_entity.id
_entity.type
_entity.pdbx_description
1 polymer ?
#
loop_
_entity_poly.entity_id
_entity_poly.type
_entity_poly.pdbx_seq_one_letter_code
_entity_poly.pdbx_strand_id
1 'polypeptide(L)'
;MRPNIHGFNHKTVAKLQILKFYPVSHLIWMSLLGLLAMLYVHQALAAENVTSQNNLYAEKYIAQNASQLKSLIHNSNTQLELGGIEDEDNTRMLENGYDLMGTSTFISTSTPDDLAKQHGNHIQADKVLVYHKNTALKTKITRLDGDKEGIEEAEKNNHDAEQNPRLIHYASYWAKLPMPLLGVHIIKLIPAENAGIPKADEVKGLTVIAVIKASPAAKANIAKGDNLLKIGEQALNKPDDLFAAVKQYAGQTVPVEVQRGQDVVKMRVALNARK
;
A
#
# COMPACT_ATOMS: atom_id res chain seq x y z
N MET A 1 13.76 67.40 14.97
CA MET A 1 12.94 67.76 16.13
C MET A 1 11.52 67.25 15.91
N ARG A 2 11.06 66.30 16.73
CA ARG A 2 9.62 66.02 17.00
C ARG A 2 9.18 66.94 18.16
N PRO A 3 7.89 67.24 18.42
CA PRO A 3 6.76 66.29 18.53
C PRO A 3 5.40 66.90 18.09
N ASN A 4 4.18 66.37 18.24
CA ASN A 4 3.56 65.13 18.72
C ASN A 4 2.15 65.08 18.06
N ILE A 5 1.62 63.92 17.71
CA ILE A 5 0.25 63.74 17.17
C ILE A 5 -0.57 62.97 18.20
N HIS A 6 -1.77 63.44 18.54
CA HIS A 6 -2.82 62.66 19.23
C HIS A 6 -4.23 63.05 18.74
N GLY A 7 -4.84 62.13 17.98
CA GLY A 7 -6.09 61.43 18.31
C GLY A 7 -7.39 62.22 18.49
N PHE A 8 -8.26 62.16 17.47
CA PHE A 8 -9.61 62.71 17.39
C PHE A 8 -10.72 61.84 18.04
N ASN A 9 -11.56 62.53 18.81
CA ASN A 9 -13.02 62.48 19.01
C ASN A 9 -13.87 61.17 18.96
N HIS A 10 -14.77 61.08 19.95
CA HIS A 10 -15.74 60.04 20.25
C HIS A 10 -17.14 60.30 19.60
N LYS A 11 -17.71 59.19 19.12
CA LYS A 11 -19.14 58.77 19.22
C LYS A 11 -20.20 59.51 18.39
N THR A 12 -20.47 58.91 17.23
CA THR A 12 -21.70 58.99 16.45
C THR A 12 -22.80 58.12 17.08
N VAL A 13 -24.02 58.64 17.23
CA VAL A 13 -25.24 57.85 17.51
C VAL A 13 -26.24 58.13 16.39
N ALA A 14 -26.59 57.11 15.61
CA ALA A 14 -27.68 57.14 14.65
C ALA A 14 -28.69 56.04 14.99
N LYS A 15 -29.96 56.43 14.93
CA LYS A 15 -31.16 55.81 15.51
C LYS A 15 -31.75 54.78 14.54
N LEU A 16 -31.98 53.55 15.02
CA LEU A 16 -32.53 52.42 14.25
C LEU A 16 -34.05 52.55 14.10
N GLN A 17 -34.57 52.47 12.87
CA GLN A 17 -36.01 52.37 12.58
C GLN A 17 -36.50 50.92 12.78
N ILE A 18 -37.61 50.78 13.49
CA ILE A 18 -38.24 49.50 13.85
C ILE A 18 -39.20 49.08 12.73
N LEU A 19 -38.92 47.97 12.06
CA LEU A 19 -39.82 47.31 11.11
C LEU A 19 -40.77 46.37 11.88
N LYS A 20 -42.08 46.63 11.83
CA LYS A 20 -43.11 45.76 12.44
C LYS A 20 -43.28 44.50 11.59
N PHE A 21 -43.00 43.33 12.18
CA PHE A 21 -43.32 42.03 11.60
C PHE A 21 -44.71 41.55 12.05
N TYR A 22 -45.54 41.14 11.10
CA TYR A 22 -46.81 40.43 11.32
C TYR A 22 -46.54 38.92 11.44
N PRO A 23 -47.26 38.16 12.29
CA PRO A 23 -47.03 36.73 12.44
C PRO A 23 -47.67 35.95 11.30
N VAL A 24 -46.86 35.38 10.42
CA VAL A 24 -47.30 34.36 9.46
C VAL A 24 -47.25 32.99 10.14
N SER A 25 -48.35 32.26 9.98
CA SER A 25 -48.69 30.93 10.51
C SER A 25 -47.50 29.96 10.67
N HIS A 26 -47.36 29.41 11.89
CA HIS A 26 -46.30 28.48 12.32
C HIS A 26 -46.41 27.05 11.74
N LEU A 27 -47.41 26.74 10.92
CA LEU A 27 -47.71 25.38 10.48
C LEU A 27 -47.01 24.95 9.18
N ILE A 28 -46.40 25.86 8.42
CA ILE A 28 -45.80 25.54 7.11
C ILE A 28 -44.28 25.31 7.21
N TRP A 29 -43.62 25.71 8.30
CA TRP A 29 -42.15 25.58 8.40
C TRP A 29 -41.66 24.23 8.92
N MET A 30 -42.53 23.40 9.50
CA MET A 30 -42.16 22.05 9.96
C MET A 30 -42.15 20.98 8.85
N SER A 31 -42.75 21.22 7.68
CA SER A 31 -42.75 20.23 6.59
C SER A 31 -41.46 20.24 5.75
N LEU A 32 -40.72 21.36 5.71
CA LEU A 32 -39.45 21.44 4.98
C LEU A 32 -38.26 20.85 5.77
N LEU A 33 -38.31 20.90 7.10
CA LEU A 33 -37.28 20.30 7.96
C LEU A 33 -37.31 18.76 7.93
N GLY A 34 -38.50 18.16 7.78
CA GLY A 34 -38.65 16.70 7.71
C GLY A 34 -38.08 16.08 6.44
N LEU A 35 -38.18 16.77 5.30
CA LEU A 35 -37.64 16.30 4.02
C LEU A 35 -36.11 16.40 3.94
N LEU A 36 -35.51 17.44 4.55
CA LEU A 36 -34.06 17.54 4.70
C LEU A 36 -33.52 16.50 5.71
N ALA A 37 -34.25 16.26 6.82
CA ALA A 37 -33.91 15.23 7.79
C ALA A 37 -34.00 13.82 7.18
N MET A 38 -34.99 13.53 6.33
CA MET A 38 -35.07 12.23 5.62
C MET A 38 -33.92 12.00 4.64
N LEU A 39 -33.39 13.05 3.99
CA LEU A 39 -32.19 12.95 3.15
C LEU A 39 -30.91 12.72 3.97
N TYR A 40 -30.81 13.34 5.15
CA TYR A 40 -29.69 13.12 6.07
C TYR A 40 -29.74 11.73 6.73
N VAL A 41 -30.94 11.23 7.07
CA VAL A 41 -31.12 9.88 7.62
C VAL A 41 -30.80 8.80 6.58
N HIS A 42 -31.07 9.03 5.29
CA HIS A 42 -30.61 8.11 4.23
C HIS A 42 -29.09 8.07 4.08
N GLN A 43 -28.39 9.20 4.19
CA GLN A 43 -26.91 9.21 4.16
C GLN A 43 -26.30 8.59 5.44
N ALA A 44 -26.94 8.79 6.60
CA ALA A 44 -26.51 8.18 7.86
C ALA A 44 -26.74 6.66 7.89
N LEU A 45 -27.88 6.17 7.37
CA LEU A 45 -28.14 4.73 7.24
C LEU A 45 -27.22 4.05 6.22
N ALA A 46 -26.81 4.75 5.16
CA ALA A 46 -25.77 4.24 4.25
C ALA A 46 -24.39 4.15 4.91
N ALA A 47 -24.08 5.02 5.88
CA ALA A 47 -22.83 4.98 6.64
C ALA A 47 -22.85 3.94 7.77
N GLU A 48 -24.02 3.69 8.38
CA GLU A 48 -24.18 2.79 9.53
C GLU A 48 -24.45 1.33 9.12
N ASN A 49 -24.97 1.09 7.90
CA ASN A 49 -25.12 -0.27 7.35
C ASN A 49 -23.81 -0.89 6.86
N VAL A 50 -22.71 -0.13 6.80
CA VAL A 50 -21.37 -0.64 6.43
C VAL A 50 -20.63 -1.23 7.64
N THR A 51 -21.08 -0.96 8.87
CA THR A 51 -20.45 -1.45 10.10
C THR A 51 -20.76 -2.90 10.49
N SER A 52 -21.55 -3.63 9.68
CA SER A 52 -21.89 -5.05 9.92
C SER A 52 -21.59 -5.98 8.74
N GLN A 53 -20.86 -5.53 7.72
CA GLN A 53 -20.20 -6.48 6.81
C GLN A 53 -18.86 -6.87 7.43
N ASN A 54 -18.72 -8.15 7.74
CA ASN A 54 -17.46 -8.74 8.17
C ASN A 54 -16.41 -8.47 7.08
N ASN A 55 -15.44 -7.59 7.36
CA ASN A 55 -14.45 -7.18 6.36
C ASN A 55 -13.37 -8.26 6.25
N LEU A 56 -13.57 -9.19 5.31
CA LEU A 56 -12.65 -10.30 5.06
C LEU A 56 -11.23 -9.84 4.75
N TYR A 57 -11.04 -8.67 4.14
CA TYR A 57 -9.71 -8.12 3.95
C TYR A 57 -9.02 -7.81 5.28
N ALA A 58 -9.75 -7.24 6.24
CA ALA A 58 -9.22 -6.97 7.57
C ALA A 58 -8.98 -8.25 8.38
N GLU A 59 -9.92 -9.19 8.34
CA GLU A 59 -9.82 -10.45 9.09
C GLU A 59 -8.69 -11.36 8.60
N LYS A 60 -8.39 -11.30 7.30
CA LYS A 60 -7.40 -12.16 6.64
C LYS A 60 -6.09 -11.43 6.37
N TYR A 61 -5.91 -10.25 6.95
CA TYR A 61 -4.69 -9.48 6.84
C TYR A 61 -3.53 -10.16 7.57
N ILE A 62 -2.41 -10.28 6.88
CA ILE A 62 -1.14 -10.78 7.38
C ILE A 62 -0.10 -9.69 7.15
N ALA A 63 0.42 -9.13 8.23
CA ALA A 63 1.53 -8.17 8.15
C ALA A 63 2.80 -8.87 7.64
N GLN A 64 3.56 -8.21 6.77
CA GLN A 64 4.80 -8.76 6.25
C GLN A 64 5.91 -8.80 7.30
N ASN A 65 5.95 -7.80 8.19
CA ASN A 65 6.96 -7.70 9.24
C ASN A 65 6.32 -7.30 10.58
N ALA A 66 6.99 -7.69 11.67
CA ALA A 66 6.54 -7.37 13.03
C ALA A 66 6.80 -5.89 13.41
N SER A 67 7.72 -5.24 12.69
CA SER A 67 7.97 -3.81 12.77
C SER A 67 6.81 -3.08 12.12
N GLN A 68 5.91 -2.49 12.91
CA GLN A 68 4.69 -1.79 12.48
C GLN A 68 4.95 -0.70 11.43
N LEU A 69 5.20 -1.10 10.18
CA LEU A 69 5.41 -0.20 9.06
C LEU A 69 4.10 0.53 8.82
N LYS A 70 4.14 1.85 8.91
CA LYS A 70 3.00 2.72 8.66
C LYS A 70 3.40 3.77 7.66
N SER A 71 2.42 4.29 6.92
CA SER A 71 2.63 5.51 6.16
C SER A 71 3.20 6.60 7.07
N LEU A 72 4.24 7.28 6.60
CA LEU A 72 4.72 8.50 7.25
C LEU A 72 3.89 9.73 6.85
N ILE A 73 2.93 9.55 5.94
CA ILE A 73 2.00 10.60 5.51
C ILE A 73 0.82 10.61 6.49
N HIS A 74 0.74 11.66 7.31
CA HIS A 74 -0.41 11.86 8.20
C HIS A 74 -1.71 11.98 7.38
N ASN A 75 -2.75 11.22 7.76
CA ASN A 75 -4.06 11.17 7.10
C ASN A 75 -4.02 10.65 5.66
N SER A 76 -3.26 9.58 5.41
CA SER A 76 -3.30 8.90 4.10
C SER A 76 -4.72 8.45 3.79
N ASN A 77 -5.33 9.04 2.75
CA ASN A 77 -6.51 8.48 2.11
C ASN A 77 -6.00 7.38 1.17
N THR A 78 -6.15 6.12 1.58
CA THR A 78 -5.63 4.98 0.82
C THR A 78 -6.19 5.01 -0.60
N GLN A 79 -5.28 4.93 -1.56
CA GLN A 79 -5.63 4.82 -2.97
C GLN A 79 -5.81 3.35 -3.34
N LEU A 80 -6.97 3.02 -3.90
CA LEU A 80 -7.25 1.70 -4.43
C LEU A 80 -6.86 1.64 -5.91
N GLU A 81 -6.08 0.62 -6.29
CA GLU A 81 -5.74 0.26 -7.66
C GLU A 81 -6.11 -1.21 -7.91
N LEU A 82 -6.50 -1.52 -9.14
CA LEU A 82 -6.59 -2.91 -9.60
C LEU A 82 -5.20 -3.38 -10.00
N GLY A 83 -4.79 -4.52 -9.46
CA GLY A 83 -3.51 -5.17 -9.76
C GLY A 83 -3.56 -5.93 -11.09
N GLY A 84 -2.41 -5.98 -11.77
CA GLY A 84 -2.18 -6.79 -12.96
C GLY A 84 -1.45 -8.07 -12.60
N ILE A 85 -0.16 -8.14 -12.95
CA ILE A 85 0.72 -9.26 -12.59
C ILE A 85 1.42 -8.93 -11.27
N GLU A 86 1.19 -9.77 -10.27
CA GLU A 86 1.65 -9.56 -8.89
C GLU A 86 3.14 -9.21 -8.78
N ASP A 87 4.03 -9.98 -9.40
CA ASP A 87 5.48 -9.75 -9.31
C ASP A 87 5.94 -8.44 -9.97
N GLU A 88 5.28 -8.06 -11.07
CA GLU A 88 5.55 -6.80 -11.78
C GLU A 88 5.06 -5.62 -10.94
N ASP A 89 3.87 -5.73 -10.35
CA ASP A 89 3.32 -4.71 -9.47
C ASP A 89 4.12 -4.55 -8.18
N ASN A 90 4.57 -5.66 -7.58
CA ASN A 90 5.43 -5.62 -6.41
C ASN A 90 6.73 -4.88 -6.75
N THR A 91 7.37 -5.22 -7.88
CA THR A 91 8.57 -4.52 -8.35
C THR A 91 8.27 -3.03 -8.57
N ARG A 92 7.18 -2.70 -9.27
CA ARG A 92 6.75 -1.32 -9.55
C ARG A 92 6.54 -0.52 -8.27
N MET A 93 5.92 -1.12 -7.25
CA MET A 93 5.67 -0.47 -5.97
C MET A 93 6.98 -0.16 -5.23
N LEU A 94 7.91 -1.11 -5.16
CA LEU A 94 9.24 -0.91 -4.59
C LEU A 94 10.03 0.17 -5.35
N GLU A 95 10.06 0.13 -6.68
CA GLU A 95 10.72 1.16 -7.50
C GLU A 95 10.10 2.54 -7.35
N ASN A 96 8.80 2.60 -7.07
CA ASN A 96 8.12 3.85 -6.76
C ASN A 96 8.33 4.28 -5.30
N GLY A 97 9.12 3.57 -4.49
CA GLY A 97 9.46 3.94 -3.12
C GLY A 97 8.34 3.64 -2.11
N TYR A 98 7.49 2.68 -2.44
CA TYR A 98 6.60 2.05 -1.48
C TYR A 98 7.26 0.81 -0.90
N ASP A 99 6.85 0.43 0.30
CA ASP A 99 7.26 -0.82 0.93
C ASP A 99 6.01 -1.57 1.40
N LEU A 100 6.07 -2.90 1.33
CA LEU A 100 4.93 -3.76 1.56
C LEU A 100 4.66 -3.86 3.07
N MET A 101 3.43 -3.56 3.45
CA MET A 101 2.98 -3.63 4.85
C MET A 101 2.46 -5.02 5.17
N GLY A 102 1.76 -5.63 4.22
CA GLY A 102 1.11 -6.91 4.38
C GLY A 102 0.13 -7.20 3.26
N THR A 103 -0.52 -8.36 3.37
CA THR A 103 -1.43 -8.87 2.35
C THR A 103 -2.68 -9.46 2.97
N SER A 104 -3.75 -9.55 2.20
CA SER A 104 -4.95 -10.32 2.57
C SER A 104 -5.28 -11.29 1.46
N THR A 105 -5.51 -12.56 1.81
CA THR A 105 -5.88 -13.60 0.85
C THR A 105 -7.05 -14.43 1.38
N PHE A 106 -8.10 -14.60 0.57
CA PHE A 106 -9.25 -15.44 0.93
C PHE A 106 -10.05 -15.89 -0.28
N ILE A 107 -10.95 -16.83 -0.06
CA ILE A 107 -11.87 -17.35 -1.07
C ILE A 107 -13.28 -16.91 -0.72
N SER A 108 -13.98 -16.29 -1.67
CA SER A 108 -15.40 -15.91 -1.50
C SER A 108 -16.13 -15.96 -2.86
N THR A 109 -17.46 -15.86 -2.86
CA THR A 109 -18.25 -15.76 -4.09
C THR A 109 -18.16 -14.36 -4.70
N SER A 110 -18.17 -13.34 -3.86
CA SER A 110 -17.99 -11.94 -4.24
C SER A 110 -17.60 -11.15 -2.99
N THR A 111 -16.71 -10.17 -3.16
CA THR A 111 -16.38 -9.21 -2.11
C THR A 111 -16.13 -7.85 -2.76
N PRO A 112 -16.75 -6.76 -2.26
CA PRO A 112 -16.50 -5.41 -2.76
C PRO A 112 -15.05 -4.97 -2.51
N ASP A 113 -14.39 -4.43 -3.54
CA ASP A 113 -13.00 -3.95 -3.44
C ASP A 113 -12.86 -2.76 -2.47
N ASP A 114 -13.91 -1.96 -2.27
CA ASP A 114 -13.93 -0.83 -1.31
C ASP A 114 -13.66 -1.27 0.13
N LEU A 115 -13.95 -2.53 0.49
CA LEU A 115 -13.60 -3.07 1.80
C LEU A 115 -12.07 -3.16 2.00
N ALA A 116 -11.31 -3.39 0.93
CA ALA A 116 -9.85 -3.35 0.96
C ALA A 116 -9.35 -1.92 1.20
N LYS A 117 -9.97 -0.92 0.56
CA LYS A 117 -9.67 0.50 0.82
C LYS A 117 -9.99 0.91 2.25
N GLN A 118 -11.14 0.47 2.77
CA GLN A 118 -11.52 0.71 4.17
C GLN A 118 -10.49 0.12 5.14
N HIS A 119 -10.04 -1.11 4.89
CA HIS A 119 -8.98 -1.72 5.70
C HIS A 119 -7.66 -0.97 5.56
N GLY A 120 -7.27 -0.60 4.33
CA GLY A 120 -6.08 0.21 4.07
C GLY A 120 -6.07 1.52 4.86
N ASN A 121 -7.20 2.23 4.91
CA ASN A 121 -7.34 3.44 5.71
C ASN A 121 -7.14 3.15 7.21
N HIS A 122 -7.68 2.04 7.70
CA HIS A 122 -7.55 1.61 9.10
C HIS A 122 -6.10 1.33 9.49
N ILE A 123 -5.34 0.64 8.63
CA ILE A 123 -3.92 0.34 8.86
C ILE A 123 -2.97 1.46 8.43
N GLN A 124 -3.52 2.57 7.90
CA GLN A 124 -2.77 3.73 7.41
C GLN A 124 -1.84 3.38 6.24
N ALA A 125 -2.33 2.59 5.29
CA ALA A 125 -1.68 2.35 4.01
C ALA A 125 -1.87 3.54 3.08
N ASP A 126 -0.90 3.81 2.20
CA ASP A 126 -1.03 4.81 1.15
C ASP A 126 -1.69 4.23 -0.11
N LYS A 127 -1.39 2.96 -0.42
CA LYS A 127 -1.95 2.24 -1.56
C LYS A 127 -2.41 0.84 -1.16
N VAL A 128 -3.50 0.41 -1.78
CA VAL A 128 -3.94 -0.98 -1.82
C VAL A 128 -4.10 -1.41 -3.28
N LEU A 129 -3.51 -2.56 -3.63
CA LEU A 129 -3.69 -3.18 -4.93
C LEU A 129 -4.58 -4.41 -4.72
N VAL A 130 -5.71 -4.48 -5.42
CA VAL A 130 -6.62 -5.63 -5.37
C VAL A 130 -6.51 -6.44 -6.66
N TYR A 131 -6.36 -7.75 -6.52
CA TYR A 131 -6.16 -8.66 -7.64
C TYR A 131 -7.35 -9.60 -7.74
N HIS A 132 -7.92 -9.70 -8.95
CA HIS A 132 -8.97 -10.64 -9.27
C HIS A 132 -8.38 -11.80 -10.06
N LYS A 133 -8.03 -12.89 -9.36
CA LYS A 133 -7.70 -14.14 -10.05
C LYS A 133 -9.04 -14.81 -10.39
N ASN A 134 -9.45 -14.72 -11.65
CA ASN A 134 -10.62 -15.45 -12.21
C ASN A 134 -10.39 -16.97 -12.28
N THR A 135 -9.60 -17.51 -11.36
CA THR A 135 -9.51 -18.95 -11.14
C THR A 135 -10.76 -19.35 -10.39
N ALA A 136 -11.88 -19.51 -11.11
CA ALA A 136 -12.93 -20.39 -10.62
C ALA A 136 -12.21 -21.70 -10.28
N LEU A 137 -12.21 -22.08 -9.01
CA LEU A 137 -11.68 -23.37 -8.56
C LEU A 137 -12.55 -24.47 -9.17
N LYS A 138 -12.31 -24.82 -10.43
CA LYS A 138 -13.04 -25.83 -11.20
C LYS A 138 -12.48 -27.21 -10.87
N THR A 139 -12.59 -27.62 -9.62
CA THR A 139 -12.39 -29.03 -9.28
C THR A 139 -13.64 -29.77 -9.72
N LYS A 140 -13.64 -30.27 -10.97
CA LYS A 140 -14.73 -31.12 -11.45
C LYS A 140 -14.67 -32.46 -10.73
N ILE A 141 -15.66 -32.74 -9.88
CA ILE A 141 -15.78 -34.02 -9.21
C ILE A 141 -16.20 -35.04 -10.27
N THR A 142 -15.40 -36.09 -10.46
CA THR A 142 -15.72 -37.20 -11.35
C THR A 142 -15.64 -38.49 -10.54
N ARG A 143 -16.74 -39.24 -10.51
CA ARG A 143 -16.79 -40.56 -9.90
C ARG A 143 -16.37 -41.62 -10.90
N LEU A 144 -15.53 -42.55 -10.47
CA LEU A 144 -14.93 -43.60 -11.32
C LEU A 144 -15.45 -45.00 -10.98
N ASP A 145 -16.14 -45.13 -9.86
CA ASP A 145 -16.73 -46.36 -9.31
C ASP A 145 -18.05 -46.78 -9.99
N GLY A 146 -18.65 -45.91 -10.80
CA GLY A 146 -19.82 -46.23 -11.62
C GLY A 146 -21.14 -46.23 -10.84
N ASP A 147 -21.16 -45.68 -9.63
CA ASP A 147 -22.33 -45.55 -8.79
C ASP A 147 -23.28 -44.45 -9.31
N LYS A 148 -24.50 -44.81 -9.74
CA LYS A 148 -25.42 -43.84 -10.35
C LYS A 148 -25.76 -42.68 -9.41
N GLU A 149 -26.05 -42.99 -8.15
CA GLU A 149 -26.37 -41.97 -7.13
C GLU A 149 -25.18 -41.03 -6.88
N GLY A 150 -23.96 -41.58 -6.80
CA GLY A 150 -22.78 -40.75 -6.65
C GLY A 150 -22.45 -39.92 -7.89
N ILE A 151 -22.69 -40.45 -9.09
CA ILE A 151 -22.53 -39.70 -10.34
C ILE A 151 -23.51 -38.52 -10.39
N GLU A 152 -24.79 -38.76 -10.08
CA GLU A 152 -25.82 -37.70 -10.02
C GLU A 152 -25.47 -36.63 -8.96
N GLU A 153 -25.01 -37.05 -7.78
CA GLU A 153 -24.54 -36.13 -6.74
C GLU A 153 -23.32 -35.31 -7.20
N ALA A 154 -22.36 -35.94 -7.87
CA ALA A 154 -21.19 -35.26 -8.42
C ALA A 154 -21.57 -34.26 -9.53
N GLU A 155 -22.49 -34.63 -10.42
CA GLU A 155 -23.01 -33.74 -11.46
C GLU A 155 -23.75 -32.54 -10.89
N LYS A 156 -24.60 -32.75 -9.87
CA LYS A 156 -25.27 -31.67 -9.15
C LYS A 156 -24.27 -30.73 -8.49
N ASN A 157 -23.27 -31.28 -7.77
CA ASN A 157 -22.24 -30.48 -7.11
C ASN A 157 -21.39 -29.68 -8.12
N ASN A 158 -21.10 -30.25 -9.29
CA ASN A 158 -20.40 -29.55 -10.36
C ASN A 158 -21.26 -28.41 -10.93
N HIS A 159 -22.56 -28.64 -11.17
CA HIS A 159 -23.47 -27.60 -11.65
C HIS A 159 -23.60 -26.46 -10.64
N ASP A 160 -23.75 -26.77 -9.36
CA ASP A 160 -23.83 -25.77 -8.28
C ASP A 160 -22.53 -24.95 -8.18
N ALA A 161 -21.36 -25.57 -8.38
CA ALA A 161 -20.07 -24.89 -8.39
C ALA A 161 -19.87 -23.99 -9.63
N GLU A 162 -20.45 -24.34 -10.78
CA GLU A 162 -20.46 -23.50 -11.99
C GLU A 162 -21.33 -22.25 -11.80
N GLN A 163 -22.47 -22.36 -11.11
CA GLN A 163 -23.36 -21.23 -10.81
C GLN A 163 -22.82 -20.33 -9.69
N ASN A 164 -21.95 -20.84 -8.82
CA ASN A 164 -21.41 -20.13 -7.66
C ASN A 164 -19.87 -20.14 -7.68
N PRO A 165 -19.23 -19.39 -8.60
CA PRO A 165 -17.79 -19.40 -8.73
C PRO A 165 -17.13 -18.92 -7.43
N ARG A 166 -16.23 -19.73 -6.88
CA ARG A 166 -15.36 -19.34 -5.78
C ARG A 166 -14.16 -18.61 -6.35
N LEU A 167 -14.03 -17.34 -5.99
CA LEU A 167 -12.97 -16.45 -6.44
C LEU A 167 -11.89 -16.34 -5.37
N ILE A 168 -10.64 -16.32 -5.80
CA ILE A 168 -9.51 -15.99 -4.92
C ILE A 168 -9.36 -14.48 -4.94
N HIS A 169 -9.57 -13.87 -3.77
CA HIS A 169 -9.32 -12.46 -3.54
C HIS A 169 -7.93 -12.31 -2.94
N TYR A 170 -7.15 -11.42 -3.51
CA TYR A 170 -5.84 -11.05 -3.01
C TYR A 170 -5.71 -9.53 -2.99
N ALA A 171 -5.17 -8.98 -1.91
CA ALA A 171 -4.82 -7.58 -1.82
C ALA A 171 -3.45 -7.38 -1.18
N SER A 172 -2.67 -6.43 -1.69
CA SER A 172 -1.40 -6.01 -1.11
C SER A 172 -1.47 -4.55 -0.65
N TYR A 173 -0.96 -4.27 0.55
CA TYR A 173 -1.06 -2.96 1.22
C TYR A 173 0.33 -2.34 1.36
N TRP A 174 0.43 -1.05 1.02
CA TRP A 174 1.74 -0.42 0.82
C TRP A 174 1.83 0.93 1.52
N ALA A 175 2.97 1.15 2.18
CA ALA A 175 3.34 2.42 2.78
C ALA A 175 4.37 3.13 1.90
N LYS A 176 4.18 4.43 1.67
CA LYS A 176 5.14 5.29 1.00
C LYS A 176 6.22 5.69 1.99
N LEU A 177 7.47 5.38 1.65
CA LEU A 177 8.61 5.68 2.51
C LEU A 177 9.36 6.94 2.02
N PRO A 178 10.03 7.65 2.94
CA PRO A 178 10.91 8.74 2.57
C PRO A 178 12.09 8.20 1.76
N MET A 179 12.62 9.02 0.86
CA MET A 179 13.75 8.65 0.01
C MET A 179 14.93 8.16 0.87
N PRO A 180 15.44 6.92 0.68
CA PRO A 180 16.56 6.41 1.46
C PRO A 180 17.88 7.10 1.11
N LEU A 181 18.93 6.78 1.87
CA LEU A 181 20.29 7.28 1.62
C LEU A 181 20.87 6.80 0.28
N LEU A 182 20.54 5.56 -0.13
CA LEU A 182 20.97 4.95 -1.39
C LEU A 182 19.79 4.70 -2.35
N GLY A 183 18.73 4.06 -1.87
CA GLY A 183 17.50 3.81 -2.64
C GLY A 183 17.48 2.49 -3.41
N VAL A 184 17.85 1.39 -2.75
CA VAL A 184 17.81 0.02 -3.29
C VAL A 184 17.04 -0.89 -2.35
N HIS A 185 16.36 -1.89 -2.91
CA HIS A 185 15.86 -3.05 -2.18
C HIS A 185 16.77 -4.24 -2.49
N ILE A 186 17.15 -5.00 -1.46
CA ILE A 186 18.15 -6.07 -1.58
C ILE A 186 17.68 -7.38 -0.95
N ILE A 187 18.30 -8.47 -1.38
CA ILE A 187 18.25 -9.77 -0.73
C ILE A 187 19.66 -10.34 -0.64
N LYS A 188 19.93 -11.20 0.35
CA LYS A 188 21.10 -12.06 0.35
C LYS A 188 20.69 -13.40 -0.24
N LEU A 189 21.27 -13.75 -1.39
CA LEU A 189 21.11 -15.09 -1.95
C LEU A 189 21.96 -16.07 -1.17
N ILE A 190 21.31 -17.09 -0.60
CA ILE A 190 21.95 -18.19 0.11
C ILE A 190 21.81 -19.42 -0.81
N PRO A 191 22.93 -20.06 -1.21
CA PRO A 191 22.87 -21.28 -2.00
C PRO A 191 22.02 -22.34 -1.29
N ALA A 192 21.14 -23.02 -2.03
CA ALA A 192 20.35 -24.10 -1.47
C ALA A 192 21.27 -25.24 -1.03
N GLU A 193 21.20 -25.60 0.25
CA GLU A 193 21.94 -26.71 0.85
C GLU A 193 21.05 -27.97 0.83
N ASN A 194 20.75 -28.55 -0.33
CA ASN A 194 19.96 -29.79 -0.41
C ASN A 194 20.48 -30.80 -1.45
N ALA A 195 20.85 -31.98 -0.92
CA ALA A 195 20.94 -33.32 -1.47
C ALA A 195 21.22 -33.52 -2.98
N GLY A 196 22.49 -33.46 -3.38
CA GLY A 196 22.99 -34.10 -4.61
C GLY A 196 23.23 -33.18 -5.81
N ILE A 197 22.95 -31.88 -5.68
CA ILE A 197 23.37 -30.86 -6.66
C ILE A 197 24.73 -30.30 -6.20
N PRO A 198 25.73 -30.13 -7.10
CA PRO A 198 26.97 -29.46 -6.76
C PRO A 198 26.68 -28.12 -6.07
N LYS A 199 27.38 -27.85 -4.96
CA LYS A 199 27.25 -26.60 -4.21
C LYS A 199 27.41 -25.43 -5.17
N ALA A 200 26.32 -24.73 -5.46
CA ALA A 200 26.38 -23.52 -6.27
C ALA A 200 27.31 -22.52 -5.57
N ASP A 201 28.14 -21.84 -6.36
CA ASP A 201 29.04 -20.83 -5.82
C ASP A 201 28.25 -19.79 -5.02
N GLU A 202 28.81 -19.38 -3.88
CA GLU A 202 28.19 -18.35 -3.07
C GLU A 202 28.10 -17.05 -3.89
N VAL A 203 26.89 -16.53 -4.06
CA VAL A 203 26.69 -15.22 -4.64
C VAL A 203 27.25 -14.18 -3.68
N LYS A 204 28.34 -13.53 -4.09
CA LYS A 204 28.98 -12.46 -3.34
C LYS A 204 28.08 -11.23 -3.31
N GLY A 205 28.15 -10.48 -2.22
CA GLY A 205 27.39 -9.24 -2.11
C GLY A 205 25.93 -9.41 -1.70
N LEU A 206 25.18 -8.33 -1.93
CA LEU A 206 23.73 -8.25 -1.75
C LEU A 206 23.07 -8.00 -3.10
N THR A 207 22.17 -8.89 -3.50
CA THR A 207 21.48 -8.81 -4.80
C THR A 207 20.41 -7.72 -4.76
N VAL A 208 20.46 -6.80 -5.72
CA VAL A 208 19.48 -5.72 -5.88
C VAL A 208 18.23 -6.26 -6.58
N ILE A 209 17.09 -6.20 -5.90
CA ILE A 209 15.80 -6.66 -6.44
C ILE A 209 14.93 -5.53 -7.01
N ALA A 210 15.16 -4.29 -6.56
CA ALA A 210 14.53 -3.08 -7.09
C ALA A 210 15.38 -1.86 -6.79
N VAL A 211 15.30 -0.83 -7.64
CA VAL A 211 15.98 0.46 -7.45
C VAL A 211 14.95 1.56 -7.47
N ILE A 212 14.91 2.36 -6.40
CA ILE A 212 13.90 3.41 -6.29
C ILE A 212 14.19 4.51 -7.31
N LYS A 213 13.18 4.92 -8.07
CA LYS A 213 13.28 5.97 -9.08
C LYS A 213 13.79 7.29 -8.47
N ALA A 214 14.63 7.99 -9.23
CA ALA A 214 15.29 9.25 -8.82
C ALA A 214 16.17 9.18 -7.56
N SER A 215 16.42 7.99 -7.02
CA SER A 215 17.35 7.78 -5.90
C SER A 215 18.82 7.98 -6.30
N PRO A 216 19.73 8.14 -5.32
CA PRO A 216 21.17 8.08 -5.56
C PRO A 216 21.63 6.86 -6.36
N ALA A 217 21.09 5.67 -6.07
CA ALA A 217 21.41 4.45 -6.79
C ALA A 217 20.97 4.52 -8.26
N ALA A 218 19.75 4.99 -8.54
CA ALA A 218 19.26 5.17 -9.90
C ALA A 218 20.12 6.17 -10.68
N LYS A 219 20.48 7.32 -10.06
CA LYS A 219 21.33 8.34 -10.68
C LYS A 219 22.74 7.83 -11.00
N ALA A 220 23.23 6.84 -10.25
CA ALA A 220 24.51 6.21 -10.47
C ALA A 220 24.44 4.99 -11.42
N ASN A 221 23.27 4.70 -12.00
CA ASN A 221 23.04 3.54 -12.86
C ASN A 221 23.24 2.18 -12.18
N ILE A 222 23.00 2.09 -10.87
CA ILE A 222 22.77 0.80 -10.21
C ILE A 222 21.41 0.28 -10.67
N ALA A 223 21.33 -1.01 -10.99
CA ALA A 223 20.15 -1.63 -11.57
C ALA A 223 19.74 -2.92 -10.82
N LYS A 224 18.49 -3.33 -11.02
CA LYS A 224 18.01 -4.66 -10.61
C LYS A 224 18.92 -5.75 -11.21
N GLY A 225 19.27 -6.74 -10.40
CA GLY A 225 20.18 -7.82 -10.77
C GLY A 225 21.66 -7.54 -10.48
N ASP A 226 22.05 -6.30 -10.16
CA ASP A 226 23.40 -6.03 -9.65
C ASP A 226 23.58 -6.68 -8.27
N ASN A 227 24.77 -7.21 -7.99
CA ASN A 227 25.16 -7.58 -6.63
C ASN A 227 26.04 -6.49 -6.04
N LEU A 228 25.57 -5.83 -4.98
CA LEU A 228 26.33 -4.83 -4.24
C LEU A 228 27.44 -5.51 -3.45
N LEU A 229 28.70 -5.22 -3.79
CA LEU A 229 29.86 -5.84 -3.17
C LEU A 229 30.48 -4.95 -2.08
N LYS A 230 30.60 -3.65 -2.35
CA LYS A 230 31.32 -2.72 -1.48
C LYS A 230 30.77 -1.30 -1.58
N ILE A 231 30.75 -0.57 -0.46
CA ILE A 231 30.51 0.87 -0.41
C ILE A 231 31.63 1.51 0.42
N GLY A 232 32.42 2.37 -0.21
CA GLY A 232 33.64 2.92 0.39
C GLY A 232 34.59 1.80 0.78
N GLU A 233 34.95 1.75 2.05
CA GLU A 233 35.75 0.67 2.62
C GLU A 233 34.94 -0.53 3.15
N GLN A 234 33.61 -0.43 3.23
CA GLN A 234 32.77 -1.49 3.80
C GLN A 234 32.39 -2.53 2.74
N ALA A 235 32.82 -3.78 2.94
CA ALA A 235 32.33 -4.93 2.19
C ALA A 235 30.90 -5.29 2.64
N LEU A 236 30.06 -5.72 1.70
CA LEU A 236 28.64 -6.01 1.93
C LEU A 236 28.39 -7.51 1.83
N ASN A 237 28.24 -8.19 2.97
CA ASN A 237 27.98 -9.63 3.01
C ASN A 237 26.58 -9.96 3.54
N LYS A 238 26.05 -9.09 4.40
CA LYS A 238 24.70 -9.19 4.98
C LYS A 238 23.97 -7.84 4.93
N PRO A 239 22.63 -7.82 5.03
CA PRO A 239 21.85 -6.58 4.99
C PRO A 239 22.32 -5.49 5.96
N ASP A 240 22.71 -5.85 7.18
CA ASP A 240 23.24 -4.91 8.19
C ASP A 240 24.46 -4.12 7.71
N ASP A 241 25.32 -4.74 6.88
CA ASP A 241 26.52 -4.09 6.37
C ASP A 241 26.16 -2.92 5.46
N LEU A 242 25.09 -3.08 4.66
CA LEU A 242 24.58 -2.03 3.80
C LEU A 242 24.06 -0.86 4.65
N PHE A 243 23.26 -1.15 5.67
CA PHE A 243 22.74 -0.12 6.58
C PHE A 243 23.88 0.64 7.28
N ALA A 244 24.92 -0.06 7.74
CA ALA A 244 26.10 0.55 8.34
C ALA A 244 26.85 1.43 7.32
N ALA A 245 27.09 0.94 6.10
CA ALA A 245 27.84 1.65 5.07
C ALA A 245 27.13 2.94 4.64
N VAL A 246 25.84 2.87 4.29
CA VAL A 246 25.09 4.05 3.83
C VAL A 246 24.94 5.08 4.94
N LYS A 247 24.87 4.64 6.21
CA LYS A 247 24.89 5.53 7.37
C LYS A 247 26.23 6.24 7.54
N GLN A 248 27.34 5.51 7.40
CA GLN A 248 28.69 6.06 7.54
C GLN A 248 29.00 7.15 6.50
N TYR A 249 28.60 6.91 5.25
CA TYR A 249 28.87 7.82 4.13
C TYR A 249 27.70 8.76 3.80
N ALA A 250 26.75 8.93 4.71
CA ALA A 250 25.57 9.78 4.48
C ALA A 250 25.98 11.21 4.06
N GLY A 251 25.36 11.72 2.99
CA GLY A 251 25.65 13.03 2.42
C GLY A 251 26.96 13.15 1.62
N GLN A 252 27.71 12.04 1.46
CA GLN A 252 28.99 12.03 0.76
C GLN A 252 28.89 11.35 -0.61
N THR A 253 29.83 11.67 -1.50
CA THR A 253 30.06 10.93 -2.75
C THR A 253 31.09 9.83 -2.52
N VAL A 254 30.62 8.58 -2.47
CA VAL A 254 31.42 7.40 -2.10
C VAL A 254 31.59 6.45 -3.30
N PRO A 255 32.76 5.78 -3.47
CA PRO A 255 32.87 4.70 -4.44
C PRO A 255 31.99 3.51 -4.04
N VAL A 256 31.31 2.92 -5.02
CA VAL A 256 30.49 1.72 -4.87
C VAL A 256 30.93 0.71 -5.91
N GLU A 257 31.10 -0.54 -5.48
CA GLU A 257 31.44 -1.66 -6.34
C GLU A 257 30.24 -2.60 -6.44
N VAL A 258 29.83 -2.90 -7.67
CA VAL A 258 28.76 -3.86 -7.98
C VAL A 258 29.29 -4.93 -8.92
N GLN A 259 28.76 -6.13 -8.81
CA GLN A 259 28.89 -7.15 -9.84
C GLN A 259 27.67 -7.13 -10.74
N ARG A 260 27.88 -6.96 -12.05
CA ARG A 260 26.84 -7.00 -13.08
C ARG A 260 27.15 -8.13 -14.05
N GLY A 261 26.41 -9.23 -13.94
CA GLY A 261 26.76 -10.47 -14.61
C GLY A 261 28.11 -10.99 -14.12
N GLN A 262 29.12 -11.02 -15.01
CA GLN A 262 30.48 -11.45 -14.68
C GLN A 262 31.43 -10.29 -14.35
N ASP A 263 31.04 -9.05 -14.67
CA ASP A 263 31.91 -7.88 -14.54
C ASP A 263 31.75 -7.20 -13.18
N VAL A 264 32.86 -6.70 -12.65
CA VAL A 264 32.85 -5.79 -11.49
C VAL A 264 32.90 -4.35 -11.99
N VAL A 265 31.83 -3.61 -11.73
CA VAL A 265 31.68 -2.21 -12.11
C VAL A 265 31.87 -1.34 -10.88
N LYS A 266 32.77 -0.35 -10.99
CA LYS A 266 32.98 0.66 -9.96
C LYS A 266 32.38 1.99 -10.39
N MET A 267 31.63 2.62 -9.49
CA MET A 267 30.98 3.91 -9.74
C MET A 267 31.04 4.81 -8.51
N ARG A 268 30.87 6.11 -8.70
CA ARG A 268 30.73 7.06 -7.58
C ARG A 268 29.26 7.37 -7.36
N VAL A 269 28.80 7.23 -6.13
CA VAL A 269 27.40 7.46 -5.75
C VAL A 269 27.33 8.61 -4.74
N ALA A 270 26.58 9.65 -5.06
CA ALA A 270 26.29 10.76 -4.16
C ALA A 270 25.12 10.39 -3.24
N LEU A 271 25.41 9.91 -2.03
CA LEU A 271 24.39 9.49 -1.07
C LEU A 271 23.61 10.70 -0.54
N ASN A 272 22.31 10.51 -0.27
CA ASN A 272 21.52 11.54 0.38
C ASN A 272 22.06 11.81 1.80
N ALA A 273 21.85 13.03 2.30
CA ALA A 273 22.13 13.37 3.69
C ALA A 273 20.99 12.87 4.61
N ARG A 274 21.31 12.68 5.89
CA ARG A 274 20.29 12.48 6.92
C ARG A 274 19.47 13.76 7.07
N LYS A 275 18.15 13.62 7.08
CA LYS A 275 17.24 14.67 7.54
C LYS A 275 17.05 14.55 9.04
#